data_AF-A0A3D5RJE0-F1
#
_entry.id   AF-A0A3D5RJE0-F1
#
_cell.length_a   1.000
_cell.length_b   1.000
_cell.length_c   1.000
_cell.angle_alpha   90.00
_cell.angle_beta   90.00
_cell.angle_gamma   90.00
#
_symmetry.space_group_name_H-M   'P 1'
#
loop_
_entity.id
_entity.type
_entity.pdbx_description
1 polymer ?
#
loop_
_entity_poly.entity_id
_entity_poly.type
_entity_poly.pdbx_seq_one_letter_code
_entity_poly.pdbx_strand_id
1 'polypeptide(L)'
;MNKETLERIRKFTTERDWEKFHTGANLAKGLAIEVSEVLELFLWQDEPTSLDDLKDELADVLVYVAYLCDKYNLDMDEIVNNKMTKNEKKYPVEKCYGKSTKYNKL
;
A
#
# COMPACT_ATOMS: atom_id res chain seq x y z
N MET A 1 -6.74 -2.66 -8.23
CA MET A 1 -8.02 -2.45 -7.48
C MET A 1 -9.16 -2.31 -8.48
N ASN A 2 -10.34 -2.89 -8.23
CA ASN A 2 -11.43 -2.82 -9.21
C ASN A 2 -11.95 -1.39 -9.41
N LYS A 3 -12.56 -1.14 -10.58
CA LYS A 3 -13.02 0.19 -10.99
C LYS A 3 -14.09 0.77 -10.06
N GLU A 4 -15.03 -0.05 -9.60
CA GLU A 4 -16.12 0.35 -8.70
C GLU A 4 -15.58 0.92 -7.37
N THR A 5 -14.56 0.27 -6.80
CA THR A 5 -13.95 0.72 -5.54
C THR A 5 -13.20 2.04 -5.74
N LEU A 6 -12.47 2.20 -6.84
CA LEU A 6 -11.77 3.45 -7.15
C LEU A 6 -12.76 4.61 -7.36
N GLU A 7 -13.89 4.36 -8.02
CA GLU A 7 -14.96 5.36 -8.18
C GLU A 7 -15.60 5.75 -6.84
N ARG A 8 -15.81 4.78 -5.94
CA ARG A 8 -16.28 5.06 -4.57
C ARG A 8 -15.29 5.95 -3.79
N ILE A 9 -14.00 5.66 -3.89
CA ILE A 9 -12.93 6.45 -3.26
C ILE A 9 -12.91 7.88 -3.80
N ARG A 10 -12.90 8.05 -5.13
CA ARG A 10 -12.94 9.37 -5.78
C ARG A 10 -14.18 10.15 -5.35
N LYS A 11 -15.36 9.52 -5.40
CA LYS A 11 -16.62 10.12 -4.99
C LYS A 11 -16.56 10.61 -3.54
N PHE A 12 -16.02 9.81 -2.62
CA PHE A 12 -15.86 10.20 -1.21
C PHE A 12 -15.04 11.48 -1.06
N THR A 13 -13.94 11.60 -1.80
CA THR A 13 -13.08 12.80 -1.82
C THR A 13 -13.78 14.01 -2.44
N THR A 14 -14.39 13.85 -3.61
CA THR A 14 -15.03 14.93 -4.35
C THR A 14 -16.24 15.50 -3.58
N GLU A 15 -17.07 14.64 -2.98
CA GLU A 15 -18.24 15.07 -2.18
C GLU A 15 -17.86 15.95 -0.98
N ARG A 16 -16.60 15.89 -0.54
CA ARG A 16 -16.09 16.65 0.60
C ARG A 16 -15.22 17.84 0.18
N ASP A 17 -15.03 18.05 -1.13
CA ASP A 17 -14.10 19.05 -1.66
C ASP A 17 -12.67 18.88 -1.07
N TRP A 18 -12.25 17.62 -0.90
CA TRP A 18 -10.96 17.30 -0.29
C TRP A 18 -9.81 17.18 -1.30
N GLU A 19 -10.10 17.19 -2.60
CA GLU A 19 -9.09 17.12 -3.67
C GLU A 19 -8.02 18.23 -3.51
N LYS A 20 -8.42 19.41 -3.00
CA LYS A 20 -7.52 20.53 -2.69
C LYS A 20 -6.44 20.20 -1.66
N PHE A 21 -6.68 19.25 -0.76
CA PHE A 21 -5.74 18.80 0.26
C PHE A 21 -4.87 17.63 -0.20
N HIS A 22 -5.28 16.93 -1.26
CA HIS A 22 -4.61 15.75 -1.81
C HIS A 22 -3.38 16.14 -2.64
N THR A 23 -2.47 16.95 -2.08
CA THR A 23 -1.14 17.16 -2.68
C THR A 23 -0.30 15.88 -2.55
N GLY A 24 0.70 15.68 -3.42
CA GLY A 24 1.52 14.47 -3.38
C GLY A 24 2.24 14.30 -2.05
N ALA A 25 2.72 15.41 -1.47
CA ALA A 25 3.35 15.42 -0.16
C ALA A 25 2.37 15.07 0.97
N ASN A 26 1.12 15.58 0.92
CA ASN A 26 0.12 15.26 1.95
C ASN A 26 -0.31 13.81 1.88
N LEU A 27 -0.56 13.28 0.67
CA LEU A 27 -0.92 11.88 0.48
C LEU A 27 0.22 10.94 0.91
N ALA A 28 1.47 11.27 0.60
CA ALA A 28 2.62 10.47 1.04
C ALA A 28 2.80 10.49 2.58
N LYS A 29 2.51 11.62 3.23
CA LYS A 29 2.51 11.72 4.69
C LYS A 29 1.39 10.89 5.31
N GLY A 30 0.18 11.00 4.77
CA GLY A 30 -0.97 10.18 5.20
C GLY A 30 -0.65 8.70 5.09
N LEU A 31 -0.16 8.24 3.92
CA LEU A 31 0.30 6.86 3.75
C LEU A 31 1.28 6.40 4.84
N ALA A 32 2.25 7.24 5.22
CA ALA A 32 3.22 6.90 6.25
C ALA A 32 2.61 6.80 7.65
N ILE A 33 1.54 7.58 7.92
CA ILE A 33 0.78 7.54 9.17
C ILE A 33 0.00 6.22 9.25
N GLU A 34 -0.80 5.88 8.23
CA GLU A 34 -1.58 4.63 8.25
C GLU A 34 -0.69 3.37 8.34
N VAL A 35 0.48 3.39 7.68
CA VAL A 35 1.47 2.30 7.83
C VAL A 35 1.99 2.20 9.27
N SER A 36 2.08 3.33 9.98
CA SER A 36 2.50 3.36 11.38
C SER A 36 1.40 2.86 12.31
N GLU A 37 0.12 3.06 11.97
CA GLU A 37 -1.03 2.50 12.70
C GLU A 37 -1.10 0.98 12.51
N VAL A 38 -0.84 0.46 11.31
CA VAL A 38 -0.62 -0.99 11.12
C VAL A 38 0.49 -1.51 12.03
N LEU A 39 1.61 -0.78 12.15
CA LEU A 39 2.73 -1.18 13.02
C LEU A 39 2.35 -1.15 14.51
N GLU A 40 1.51 -0.21 14.94
CA GLU A 40 1.09 -0.07 16.33
C GLU A 40 0.36 -1.32 16.85
N LEU A 41 -0.40 -2.00 15.98
CA LEU A 41 -1.08 -3.26 16.31
C LEU A 41 -0.12 -4.40 16.70
N PHE A 42 1.17 -4.27 16.41
CA PHE A 42 2.23 -5.24 16.71
C PHE A 42 3.28 -4.69 17.69
N LEU A 43 3.05 -3.50 18.27
CA LEU A 43 4.09 -2.79 19.04
C LEU A 43 4.64 -3.60 20.22
N TRP A 44 3.80 -4.43 20.85
CA TRP A 44 4.14 -5.21 22.05
C TRP A 44 3.96 -6.73 21.89
N GLN A 45 3.67 -7.21 20.67
CA GLN A 45 3.36 -8.62 20.39
C GLN A 45 3.56 -8.97 18.92
N ASP A 46 3.83 -10.25 18.63
CA ASP A 46 4.11 -10.73 17.26
C ASP A 46 2.84 -10.87 16.39
N GLU A 47 1.66 -10.91 17.00
CA GLU A 47 0.36 -11.00 16.34
C GLU A 47 -0.40 -9.67 16.50
N PRO A 48 -1.35 -9.31 15.63
CA PRO A 48 -2.11 -8.07 15.78
C PRO A 48 -2.96 -8.11 17.05
N THR A 49 -3.07 -6.99 17.75
CA THR A 49 -3.97 -6.84 18.91
C THR A 49 -5.44 -7.08 18.57
N SER A 50 -5.84 -6.79 17.33
CA SER A 50 -7.19 -7.01 16.79
C SER A 50 -7.13 -7.29 15.29
N LEU A 51 -7.82 -8.34 14.84
CA LEU A 51 -7.95 -8.64 13.41
C LEU A 51 -8.87 -7.68 12.68
N ASP A 52 -9.83 -7.07 13.38
CA ASP A 52 -10.73 -6.10 12.76
C ASP A 52 -10.00 -4.76 12.58
N ASP A 53 -9.27 -4.30 13.60
CA ASP A 53 -8.43 -3.11 13.51
C ASP A 53 -7.37 -3.31 12.41
N LEU A 54 -6.73 -4.49 12.32
CA LEU A 54 -5.78 -4.77 11.25
C LEU A 54 -6.40 -4.64 9.85
N LYS A 55 -7.66 -5.04 9.66
CA LYS A 55 -8.33 -4.90 8.36
C LYS A 55 -8.57 -3.43 8.04
N ASP A 56 -8.97 -2.64 9.03
CA ASP A 56 -9.25 -1.21 8.87
C ASP A 56 -7.95 -0.46 8.53
N GLU A 57 -6.88 -0.65 9.30
CA GLU A 57 -5.60 0.03 9.04
C GLU A 57 -4.97 -0.39 7.69
N LEU A 58 -5.09 -1.67 7.32
CA LEU A 58 -4.67 -2.11 5.97
C LEU A 58 -5.54 -1.49 4.87
N ALA A 59 -6.83 -1.29 5.11
CA ALA A 59 -7.71 -0.63 4.16
C ALA A 59 -7.30 0.84 3.98
N ASP A 60 -6.95 1.55 5.05
CA ASP A 60 -6.51 2.93 4.98
C ASP A 60 -5.18 3.07 4.22
N VAL A 61 -4.21 2.17 4.46
CA VAL A 61 -2.99 2.08 3.64
C VAL A 61 -3.34 1.91 2.15
N LEU A 62 -4.25 1.00 1.81
CA LEU A 62 -4.66 0.76 0.42
C LEU A 62 -5.37 1.97 -0.19
N VAL A 63 -6.18 2.70 0.57
CA VAL A 63 -6.88 3.92 0.13
C VAL A 63 -5.87 5.03 -0.16
N TYR A 64 -4.85 5.24 0.69
CA TYR A 64 -3.81 6.23 0.41
C TYR A 64 -2.92 5.87 -0.79
N VAL A 65 -2.63 4.58 -0.99
CA VAL A 65 -1.98 4.10 -2.22
C VAL A 65 -2.87 4.41 -3.43
N ALA A 66 -4.18 4.16 -3.34
CA ALA A 66 -5.12 4.49 -4.41
C ALA A 66 -5.16 5.99 -4.71
N TYR A 67 -5.17 6.86 -3.70
CA TYR A 67 -5.09 8.32 -3.90
C TYR A 67 -3.81 8.75 -4.60
N LEU A 68 -2.66 8.18 -4.24
CA LEU A 68 -1.38 8.48 -4.90
C LEU A 68 -1.40 8.00 -6.37
N CYS A 69 -1.88 6.78 -6.61
CA CYS A 69 -2.00 6.26 -7.97
C CYS A 69 -2.91 7.15 -8.82
N ASP A 70 -4.07 7.53 -8.30
CA ASP A 70 -5.03 8.39 -8.98
C ASP A 70 -4.43 9.77 -9.29
N LYS A 71 -3.78 10.40 -8.31
CA LYS A 71 -3.13 11.71 -8.48
C LYS A 71 -2.08 11.73 -9.59
N TYR A 72 -1.33 10.65 -9.74
CA TYR A 72 -0.24 10.54 -10.71
C TYR A 72 -0.63 9.73 -11.96
N ASN A 73 -1.92 9.40 -12.12
CA ASN A 73 -2.44 8.61 -13.24
C ASN A 73 -1.68 7.29 -13.44
N LEU A 74 -1.47 6.56 -12.35
CA LEU A 74 -0.82 5.26 -12.33
C LEU A 74 -1.85 4.15 -12.24
N ASP A 75 -1.72 3.13 -13.10
CA ASP A 75 -2.50 1.91 -12.95
C ASP A 75 -1.87 1.02 -11.88
N MET A 76 -2.66 0.69 -10.85
CA MET A 76 -2.19 -0.05 -9.69
C MET A 76 -1.73 -1.47 -10.04
N ASP A 77 -2.46 -2.14 -10.93
CA ASP A 77 -2.16 -3.52 -11.30
C ASP A 77 -0.91 -3.55 -12.19
N GLU A 78 -0.75 -2.57 -13.09
CA GLU A 78 0.44 -2.40 -13.91
C GLU A 78 1.70 -2.17 -13.07
N ILE A 79 1.69 -1.21 -12.13
CA ILE A 79 2.88 -0.90 -11.32
C ILE A 79 3.29 -2.08 -10.44
N VAL A 80 2.32 -2.84 -9.90
CA VAL A 80 2.58 -4.02 -9.08
C VAL A 80 3.16 -5.15 -9.93
N ASN A 81 2.53 -5.49 -11.07
CA ASN A 81 3.01 -6.56 -11.95
C ASN A 81 4.39 -6.27 -12.53
N ASN A 82 4.66 -5.01 -12.92
CA ASN A 82 5.97 -4.57 -13.35
C ASN A 82 7.03 -4.73 -12.25
N LYS A 83 6.66 -4.45 -11.00
CA LYS A 83 7.54 -4.64 -9.84
C LYS A 83 7.77 -6.12 -9.53
N MET A 84 6.73 -6.96 -9.62
CA MET A 84 6.83 -8.41 -9.40
C MET A 84 7.73 -9.08 -10.44
N THR A 85 7.57 -8.76 -11.72
CA THR A 85 8.47 -9.23 -12.80
C THR A 85 9.95 -8.91 -12.50
N LYS A 86 10.22 -7.70 -11.97
CA LYS A 86 11.58 -7.31 -11.57
C LYS A 86 12.06 -8.07 -10.34
N ASN A 87 11.16 -8.34 -9.38
CA ASN A 87 11.49 -9.08 -8.16
C ASN A 87 11.77 -10.56 -8.47
N GLU A 88 11.00 -11.22 -9.32
CA GLU A 88 11.22 -12.61 -9.75
C GLU A 88 12.60 -12.79 -10.40
N LYS A 89 12.98 -11.86 -11.28
CA LYS A 89 14.33 -11.84 -11.88
C LYS A 89 15.43 -11.59 -10.86
N LYS A 90 15.14 -10.82 -9.81
CA LYS A 90 16.09 -10.43 -8.76
C LYS A 90 16.25 -11.49 -7.68
N TYR A 91 15.23 -12.32 -7.46
CA TYR A 91 15.14 -13.36 -6.44
C TYR A 91 14.66 -14.68 -7.08
N PRO A 92 15.52 -15.34 -7.89
CA PRO A 92 15.18 -16.63 -8.49
C PRO A 92 15.05 -17.72 -7.42
N VAL A 93 14.05 -18.60 -7.57
CA VAL A 93 13.65 -19.59 -6.57
C VAL A 93 14.83 -20.45 -6.12
N GLU A 94 15.61 -20.94 -7.07
CA GLU A 94 16.80 -21.77 -6.84
C GLU A 94 17.88 -21.12 -5.96
N LYS A 95 17.89 -19.79 -5.82
CA LYS A 95 18.86 -19.08 -4.97
C LYS A 95 18.29 -18.64 -3.63
N CYS A 96 16.99 -18.35 -3.54
CA CYS A 96 16.38 -17.75 -2.34
C CYS A 96 15.36 -18.63 -1.62
N TYR A 97 15.10 -19.87 -2.05
CA TYR A 97 14.19 -20.76 -1.33
C TYR A 97 14.58 -20.91 0.15
N GLY A 98 13.67 -20.56 1.06
CA GLY A 98 13.89 -20.61 2.51
C GLY A 98 14.88 -19.57 3.06
N LYS A 99 15.33 -18.60 2.25
CA LYS A 99 16.32 -17.59 2.65
C LYS A 99 15.77 -16.18 2.44
N SER A 100 15.80 -15.36 3.49
CA SER A 100 15.46 -13.93 3.43
C SER A 100 16.67 -13.04 3.12
N THR A 101 17.81 -13.62 2.76
CA THR A 101 19.01 -12.85 2.44
C THR A 101 18.77 -11.94 1.23
N LYS A 102 19.28 -10.72 1.33
CA LYS A 102 19.20 -9.74 0.25
C LYS A 102 19.87 -10.30 -1.00
N TYR A 103 19.32 -10.02 -2.18
CA TYR A 103 19.77 -10.58 -3.48
C TYR A 103 21.26 -10.48 -3.79
N ASN A 104 21.97 -9.50 -3.22
CA ASN A 104 23.43 -9.36 -3.35
C ASN A 104 24.23 -10.29 -2.43
N LYS A 105 23.53 -11.12 -1.65
CA LYS A 105 24.03 -12.14 -0.72
C LYS A 105 23.34 -13.50 -0.98
N LEU A 106 22.73 -13.69 -2.16
CA LEU A 106 22.09 -14.92 -2.63
C LEU A 106 23.04 -15.78 -3.45
#